data_AF-A0AB36Z9Z0-F1
#
_entry.id   AF-A0AB36Z9Z0-F1
#
_cell.length_a   1.000
_cell.length_b   1.000
_cell.length_c   1.000
_cell.angle_alpha   90.00
_cell.angle_beta   90.00
_cell.angle_gamma   90.00
#
_symmetry.space_group_name_H-M   'P 1'
#
loop_
_entity.id
_entity.type
_entity.pdbx_description
1 polymer ?
#
loop_
_entity_poly.entity_id
_entity_poly.type
_entity_poly.pdbx_seq_one_letter_code
_entity_poly.pdbx_strand_id
1 'polypeptide(L)'
;MPIAPLVIALLSLSGVALLLYPVAASWLSAVEQAREIDSLTQDITDLGAETLRQNLVEARAYNQSLSGGGAAVAANERLPLADDEQVADRERYSSLLRGDAEGLMARIRIPAIDVDLPIFHGTSDAVLERGVGHLEGTALPVGGPSTHSVLTGHRGLASAELFTHLDRVDVGDTFTIEVYGEVVTYRVRETLVVEPEDTQSLLVQPGQDLLTLVTCTPLGINTHRILVTGERVIPTPQSDVDAAGESPDVAGFPWWAIAAGGAVVAAGVYVWWAGRPARGAWVPVVVAGGERDRVPAGR
;
A
#
# COMPACT_ATOMS: atom_id res chain seq x y z
N MET A 1 -35.65 -4.25 29.81
CA MET A 1 -35.10 -4.73 28.54
C MET A 1 -34.53 -6.12 28.76
N PRO A 2 -34.76 -7.10 27.88
CA PRO A 2 -34.10 -8.39 28.01
C PRO A 2 -32.59 -8.18 27.80
N ILE A 3 -31.78 -8.60 28.77
CA ILE A 3 -30.31 -8.43 28.74
C ILE A 3 -29.69 -9.27 27.61
N ALA A 4 -30.28 -10.43 27.30
CA ALA A 4 -29.76 -11.36 26.30
C ALA A 4 -29.68 -10.78 24.87
N PRO A 5 -30.73 -10.15 24.30
CA PRO A 5 -30.62 -9.48 22.99
C PRO A 5 -29.56 -8.38 22.93
N LEU A 6 -29.33 -7.66 24.03
CA LEU A 6 -28.30 -6.62 24.09
C LEU A 6 -26.89 -7.23 24.04
N VAL A 7 -26.65 -8.32 24.78
CA VAL A 7 -25.38 -9.05 24.74
C VAL A 7 -25.12 -9.63 23.34
N ILE A 8 -26.13 -10.23 22.71
CA ILE A 8 -26.02 -10.77 21.34
C ILE A 8 -25.70 -9.66 20.34
N ALA A 9 -26.37 -8.51 20.45
CA ALA A 9 -26.11 -7.36 19.59
C ALA A 9 -24.68 -6.84 19.75
N LEU A 10 -24.18 -6.73 20.98
CA LEU A 10 -22.80 -6.29 21.25
C LEU A 10 -21.77 -7.28 20.67
N LEU A 11 -21.94 -8.58 20.89
CA LEU A 11 -21.04 -9.59 20.32
C LEU A 11 -21.05 -9.56 18.78
N SER A 12 -22.22 -9.36 18.18
CA SER A 12 -22.36 -9.24 16.72
C SER A 12 -21.63 -8.01 16.19
N LEU A 13 -21.77 -6.85 16.87
CA LEU A 13 -21.07 -5.62 16.49
C LEU A 13 -19.55 -5.76 16.65
N SER A 14 -19.07 -6.41 17.71
CA SER A 14 -17.66 -6.72 17.87
C SER A 14 -17.13 -7.61 16.74
N GLY A 15 -17.90 -8.64 16.34
CA GLY A 15 -17.54 -9.49 15.20
C GLY A 15 -17.46 -8.71 13.88
N VAL A 16 -18.43 -7.84 13.60
CA VAL A 16 -18.40 -6.97 12.42
C VAL A 16 -17.22 -6.00 12.45
N ALA A 17 -16.92 -5.40 13.60
CA ALA A 17 -15.79 -4.49 13.74
C ALA A 17 -14.45 -5.18 13.45
N LEU A 18 -14.25 -6.41 13.95
CA LEU A 18 -13.06 -7.21 13.65
C LEU A 18 -12.93 -7.54 12.16
N LEU A 19 -14.04 -7.86 11.48
CA LEU A 19 -14.04 -8.16 10.05
C LEU A 19 -13.81 -6.92 9.19
N LEU A 20 -14.33 -5.76 9.60
CA LEU A 20 -14.18 -4.51 8.86
C LEU A 20 -12.84 -3.82 9.12
N TYR A 21 -12.12 -4.17 10.19
CA TYR A 21 -10.87 -3.49 10.55
C TYR A 21 -9.84 -3.47 9.42
N PRO A 22 -9.47 -4.59 8.76
CA PRO A 22 -8.47 -4.55 7.69
C PRO A 22 -8.91 -3.68 6.51
N VAL A 23 -10.20 -3.71 6.16
CA VAL A 23 -10.75 -2.88 5.06
C VAL A 23 -10.71 -1.40 5.42
N ALA A 24 -11.07 -1.04 6.65
CA ALA A 24 -11.03 0.34 7.12
C ALA A 24 -9.59 0.86 7.26
N ALA A 25 -8.70 0.02 7.79
CA ALA A 25 -7.28 0.35 7.93
C ALA A 25 -6.62 0.54 6.56
N SER A 26 -6.82 -0.39 5.62
CA SER A 26 -6.33 -0.29 4.24
C SER A 26 -6.82 0.98 3.56
N TRP A 27 -8.12 1.29 3.70
CA TRP A 27 -8.68 2.53 3.14
C TRP A 27 -8.02 3.79 3.74
N LEU A 28 -7.81 3.81 5.06
CA LEU A 28 -7.16 4.94 5.72
C LEU A 28 -5.69 5.09 5.28
N SER A 29 -4.96 3.99 5.15
CA SER A 29 -3.58 4.00 4.64
C SER A 29 -3.51 4.45 3.19
N ALA A 30 -4.45 4.04 2.33
CA ALA A 30 -4.54 4.50 0.95
C ALA A 30 -4.80 6.02 0.87
N VAL A 31 -5.63 6.56 1.76
CA VAL A 31 -5.84 8.02 1.86
C VAL A 31 -4.56 8.73 2.29
N GLU A 32 -3.82 8.18 3.25
CA GLU A 32 -2.57 8.80 3.70
C GLU A 32 -1.50 8.77 2.61
N GLN A 33 -1.34 7.63 1.92
CA GLN A 33 -0.44 7.48 0.77
C GLN A 33 -0.79 8.46 -0.36
N ALA A 34 -2.08 8.68 -0.63
CA ALA A 34 -2.51 9.65 -1.62
C ALA A 34 -2.11 11.09 -1.26
N ARG A 35 -2.20 11.46 0.03
CA ARG A 35 -1.78 12.78 0.51
C ARG A 35 -0.27 12.98 0.39
N GLU A 36 0.53 11.96 0.67
CA GLU A 36 1.99 12.01 0.49
C GLU A 36 2.33 12.30 -0.99
N ILE A 37 1.65 11.60 -1.92
CA ILE A 37 1.83 11.82 -3.35
C ILE A 37 1.39 13.23 -3.76
N ASP A 38 0.21 13.70 -3.32
CA ASP A 38 -0.26 15.04 -3.63
C ASP A 38 0.70 16.13 -3.09
N SER A 39 1.26 15.94 -1.88
CA SER A 39 2.28 16.84 -1.32
C SER A 39 3.54 16.83 -2.16
N LEU A 40 4.05 15.64 -2.52
CA LEU A 40 5.21 15.50 -3.39
C LEU A 40 5.03 16.23 -4.72
N THR A 41 3.87 16.04 -5.37
CA THR A 41 3.57 16.69 -6.65
C THR A 41 3.53 18.22 -6.50
N GLN A 42 2.95 18.74 -5.42
CA GLN A 42 2.93 20.18 -5.15
C GLN A 42 4.34 20.73 -4.90
N ASP A 43 5.09 20.11 -3.99
CA ASP A 43 6.44 20.56 -3.61
C ASP A 43 7.39 20.53 -4.81
N ILE A 44 7.37 19.48 -5.62
CA ILE A 44 8.19 19.36 -6.82
C ILE A 44 7.81 20.42 -7.87
N THR A 45 6.52 20.70 -8.03
CA THR A 45 6.05 21.71 -9.00
C THR A 45 6.56 23.11 -8.65
N ASP A 46 6.71 23.41 -7.36
CA ASP A 46 7.13 24.72 -6.86
C ASP A 46 8.65 24.96 -6.95
N LEU A 47 9.48 23.90 -7.04
CA LEU A 47 10.95 24.01 -7.12
C LEU A 47 11.46 24.70 -8.40
N GLY A 48 10.66 24.71 -9.47
CA GLY A 48 11.01 25.28 -10.77
C GLY A 48 11.92 24.38 -11.63
N ALA A 49 11.78 24.51 -12.96
CA ALA A 49 12.37 23.58 -13.92
C ALA A 49 13.91 23.43 -13.85
N GLU A 50 14.64 24.50 -13.53
CA GLU A 50 16.11 24.42 -13.43
C GLU A 50 16.56 23.63 -12.19
N THR A 51 15.89 23.82 -11.05
CA THR A 51 16.16 23.06 -9.82
C THR A 51 15.88 21.57 -10.03
N LEU A 52 14.76 21.24 -10.66
CA LEU A 52 14.42 19.85 -11.01
C LEU A 52 15.50 19.22 -11.90
N ARG A 53 15.93 19.94 -12.93
CA ARG A 53 16.98 19.50 -13.83
C ARG A 53 18.31 19.28 -13.12
N GLN A 54 18.68 20.16 -12.19
CA GLN A 54 19.90 20.03 -11.37
C GLN A 54 19.85 18.79 -10.48
N ASN A 55 18.74 18.56 -9.78
CA ASN A 55 18.55 17.36 -8.94
C ASN A 55 18.68 16.07 -9.75
N LEU A 56 18.09 16.01 -10.95
CA LEU A 56 18.19 14.85 -11.83
C LEU A 56 19.62 14.64 -12.36
N VAL A 57 20.36 15.72 -12.64
CA VAL A 57 21.78 15.63 -13.03
C VAL A 57 22.63 15.08 -11.88
N GLU A 58 22.41 15.55 -10.65
CA GLU A 58 23.11 15.08 -9.46
C GLU A 58 22.80 13.61 -9.17
N ALA A 59 21.53 13.20 -9.28
CA ALA A 59 21.11 11.81 -9.12
C ALA A 59 21.75 10.89 -10.16
N ARG A 60 21.81 11.31 -11.43
CA ARG A 60 22.49 10.54 -12.49
C ARG A 60 24.00 10.47 -12.26
N ALA A 61 24.62 11.54 -11.77
CA ALA A 61 26.04 11.55 -11.40
C ALA A 61 26.32 10.63 -10.21
N TYR A 62 25.41 10.56 -9.23
CA TYR A 62 25.46 9.58 -8.14
C TYR A 62 25.40 8.14 -8.68
N ASN A 63 24.44 7.84 -9.57
CA ASN A 63 24.32 6.52 -10.20
C ASN A 63 25.59 6.11 -10.95
N GLN A 64 26.26 7.05 -11.62
CA GLN A 64 27.53 6.78 -12.30
C GLN A 64 28.71 6.54 -11.34
N SER A 65 28.65 7.08 -10.12
CA SER A 65 29.68 6.84 -9.10
C SER A 65 29.56 5.48 -8.41
N LEU A 66 28.39 4.81 -8.51
CA LEU A 66 28.16 3.45 -8.03
C LEU A 66 28.89 2.42 -8.94
N SER A 67 30.23 2.39 -8.86
CA SER A 67 31.07 1.47 -9.65
C SER A 67 31.07 0.08 -9.04
N GLY A 68 30.47 -0.94 -9.68
CA GLY A 68 30.63 -2.35 -9.27
C GLY A 68 29.35 -3.16 -9.12
N GLY A 69 28.18 -2.53 -9.21
CA GLY A 69 26.91 -3.20 -9.48
C GLY A 69 26.26 -3.89 -8.29
N GLY A 70 25.12 -3.31 -7.88
CA GLY A 70 24.10 -3.96 -7.06
C GLY A 70 24.45 -4.11 -5.59
N ALA A 71 23.45 -3.88 -4.75
CA ALA A 71 23.57 -4.05 -3.31
C ALA A 71 24.17 -5.42 -2.98
N ALA A 72 25.35 -5.45 -2.36
CA ALA A 72 25.85 -6.60 -1.60
C ALA A 72 25.06 -6.73 -0.29
N VAL A 73 23.73 -6.64 -0.37
CA VAL A 73 22.81 -6.56 0.75
C VAL A 73 21.66 -7.50 0.42
N ALA A 74 21.52 -8.57 1.21
CA ALA A 74 20.39 -9.48 1.10
C ALA A 74 19.09 -8.67 1.15
N ALA A 75 18.11 -9.02 0.31
CA ALA A 75 16.82 -8.36 0.29
C ALA A 75 16.11 -8.62 1.63
N ASN A 76 16.27 -7.66 2.56
CA ASN A 76 15.80 -7.54 3.96
C ASN A 76 16.89 -7.45 5.04
N GLU A 77 18.18 -7.45 4.69
CA GLU A 77 19.21 -7.08 5.66
C GLU A 77 19.33 -5.56 5.78
N ARG A 78 19.11 -5.09 7.01
CA ARG A 78 19.24 -3.70 7.41
C ARG A 78 20.72 -3.32 7.35
N LEU A 79 21.06 -2.50 6.37
CA LEU A 79 22.34 -1.84 6.14
C LEU A 79 23.42 -2.69 5.43
N PRO A 80 24.07 -2.14 4.38
CA PRO A 80 25.49 -2.44 4.14
C PRO A 80 26.30 -2.12 5.42
N LEU A 81 27.17 -3.03 5.82
CA LEU A 81 28.00 -2.95 7.04
C LEU A 81 28.92 -1.72 7.03
N ALA A 82 28.69 -0.79 7.96
CA ALA A 82 29.31 0.54 8.06
C ALA A 82 30.85 0.54 8.23
N ASP A 83 31.54 1.05 7.21
CA ASP A 83 32.88 1.67 7.28
C ASP A 83 32.76 3.19 7.06
N ASP A 84 33.75 3.99 7.45
CA ASP A 84 33.70 5.47 7.43
C ASP A 84 33.41 6.09 6.04
N GLU A 85 33.82 5.44 4.93
CA GLU A 85 33.46 5.87 3.56
C GLU A 85 31.95 5.77 3.30
N GLN A 86 31.26 4.84 3.97
CA GLN A 86 29.83 4.58 3.77
C GLN A 86 28.92 5.60 4.48
N VAL A 87 29.43 6.30 5.51
CA VAL A 87 28.69 7.38 6.18
C VAL A 87 28.52 8.57 5.23
N ALA A 88 29.59 8.96 4.53
CA ALA A 88 29.56 10.04 3.54
C ALA A 88 28.66 9.69 2.34
N ASP A 89 28.70 8.43 1.88
CA ASP A 89 27.81 7.95 0.82
C ASP A 89 26.35 7.89 1.24
N ARG A 90 26.07 7.56 2.51
CA ARG A 90 24.71 7.58 3.07
C ARG A 90 24.15 8.99 3.23
N GLU A 91 24.96 9.95 3.70
CA GLU A 91 24.56 11.35 3.77
C GLU A 91 24.24 11.90 2.37
N ARG A 92 25.11 11.61 1.39
CA ARG A 92 24.88 11.96 -0.01
C ARG A 92 23.64 11.29 -0.59
N TYR A 93 23.43 10.00 -0.31
CA TYR A 93 22.21 9.29 -0.72
C TYR A 93 20.96 9.97 -0.16
N SER A 94 20.95 10.30 1.14
CA SER A 94 19.79 10.87 1.83
C SER A 94 19.47 12.34 1.49
N SER A 95 20.36 13.03 0.77
CA SER A 95 20.16 14.41 0.32
C SER A 95 19.70 14.52 -1.13
N LEU A 96 19.91 13.49 -1.94
CA LEU A 96 19.51 13.45 -3.35
C LEU A 96 18.03 13.15 -3.47
N LEU A 97 17.33 13.82 -4.41
CA LEU A 97 15.92 13.55 -4.70
C LEU A 97 15.01 13.56 -3.45
N ARG A 98 15.32 14.39 -2.47
CA ARG A 98 14.56 14.48 -1.22
C ARG A 98 13.44 15.51 -1.32
N GLY A 99 12.21 15.03 -1.40
CA GLY A 99 10.98 15.84 -1.45
C GLY A 99 10.60 16.45 -0.09
N ASP A 100 10.85 15.75 1.02
CA ASP A 100 10.44 16.19 2.37
C ASP A 100 11.46 15.82 3.47
N ALA A 101 11.12 16.08 4.73
CA ALA A 101 11.97 15.72 5.87
C ALA A 101 11.99 14.21 6.13
N GLU A 102 10.97 13.49 5.69
CA GLU A 102 10.70 12.08 5.91
C GLU A 102 11.37 11.17 4.86
N GLY A 103 11.95 11.76 3.80
CA GLY A 103 12.69 11.05 2.76
C GLY A 103 11.83 10.62 1.57
N LEU A 104 10.69 11.26 1.32
CA LEU A 104 9.88 11.05 0.12
C LEU A 104 10.70 11.38 -1.12
N MET A 105 10.74 10.47 -2.08
CA MET A 105 11.66 10.49 -3.22
C MET A 105 10.95 10.63 -4.56
N ALA A 106 9.92 9.80 -4.75
CA ALA A 106 9.27 9.60 -6.03
C ALA A 106 7.91 8.93 -5.81
N ARG A 107 7.21 8.62 -6.91
CA ARG A 107 5.97 7.85 -6.93
C ARG A 107 6.11 6.69 -7.91
N ILE A 108 5.53 5.55 -7.60
CA ILE A 108 5.40 4.41 -8.51
C ILE A 108 3.94 4.15 -8.84
N ARG A 109 3.65 3.88 -10.12
CA ARG A 109 2.35 3.36 -10.58
C ARG A 109 2.52 2.03 -11.30
N ILE A 110 1.66 1.06 -10.97
CA ILE A 110 1.59 -0.26 -11.61
C ILE A 110 0.12 -0.51 -12.00
N PRO A 111 -0.32 -0.08 -13.20
CA PRO A 111 -1.72 -0.14 -13.59
C PRO A 111 -2.33 -1.54 -13.58
N ALA A 112 -1.54 -2.58 -13.88
CA ALA A 112 -2.03 -3.96 -13.93
C ALA A 112 -2.58 -4.49 -12.58
N ILE A 113 -2.19 -3.86 -11.47
CA ILE A 113 -2.59 -4.27 -10.11
C ILE A 113 -3.09 -3.08 -9.27
N ASP A 114 -3.51 -1.99 -9.91
CA ASP A 114 -4.05 -0.78 -9.28
C ASP A 114 -3.15 -0.18 -8.17
N VAL A 115 -1.83 -0.30 -8.33
CA VAL A 115 -0.86 0.25 -7.37
C VAL A 115 -0.49 1.68 -7.76
N ASP A 116 -0.55 2.56 -6.78
CA ASP A 116 -0.11 3.94 -6.86
C ASP A 116 0.44 4.37 -5.48
N LEU A 117 1.76 4.42 -5.33
CA LEU A 117 2.41 4.51 -4.02
C LEU A 117 3.56 5.51 -3.99
N PRO A 118 3.75 6.21 -2.85
CA PRO A 118 4.97 6.98 -2.62
C PRO A 118 6.18 6.06 -2.45
N ILE A 119 7.32 6.51 -2.95
CA ILE A 119 8.65 5.91 -2.79
C ILE A 119 9.44 6.78 -1.83
N PHE A 120 9.99 6.18 -0.77
CA PHE A 120 10.85 6.84 0.20
C PHE A 120 12.29 6.31 0.14
N HIS A 121 13.20 7.07 0.71
CA HIS A 121 14.58 6.65 0.92
C HIS A 121 14.68 5.51 1.94
N GLY A 122 15.52 4.53 1.62
CA GLY A 122 15.81 3.40 2.49
C GLY A 122 14.65 2.41 2.63
N THR A 123 14.86 1.42 3.48
CA THR A 123 13.98 0.24 3.61
C THR A 123 13.72 -0.12 5.06
N SER A 124 13.64 0.90 5.93
CA SER A 124 13.30 0.70 7.34
C SER A 124 11.85 0.26 7.50
N ASP A 125 11.51 -0.43 8.59
CA ASP A 125 10.14 -0.86 8.85
C ASP A 125 9.16 0.33 8.80
N ALA A 126 9.54 1.48 9.35
CA ALA A 126 8.72 2.69 9.33
C ALA A 126 8.46 3.22 7.90
N VAL A 127 9.42 3.05 6.99
CA VAL A 127 9.24 3.37 5.56
C VAL A 127 8.31 2.35 4.90
N LEU A 128 8.57 1.06 5.11
CA LEU A 128 7.84 -0.02 4.44
C LEU A 128 6.39 -0.19 4.97
N GLU A 129 6.07 0.34 6.15
CA GLU A 129 4.70 0.45 6.64
C GLU A 129 3.91 1.58 5.97
N ARG A 130 4.59 2.62 5.48
CA ARG A 130 3.97 3.81 4.85
C ARG A 130 3.88 3.70 3.34
N GLY A 131 4.89 3.13 2.69
CA GLY A 131 4.95 3.06 1.23
C GLY A 131 6.04 2.13 0.72
N VAL A 132 6.61 2.48 -0.44
CA VAL A 132 7.69 1.73 -1.07
C VAL A 132 9.03 2.32 -0.62
N GLY A 133 10.00 1.47 -0.29
CA GLY A 133 11.35 1.88 0.06
C GLY A 133 12.31 1.68 -1.11
N HIS A 134 13.17 2.65 -1.38
CA HIS A 134 14.31 2.48 -2.27
C HIS A 134 15.47 1.79 -1.55
N LEU A 135 16.02 0.72 -2.13
CA LEU A 135 17.15 0.01 -1.55
C LEU A 135 18.45 0.82 -1.72
N GLU A 136 18.96 1.34 -0.61
CA GLU A 136 20.25 2.05 -0.56
C GLU A 136 21.39 1.19 -1.13
N GLY A 137 22.29 1.83 -1.87
CA GLY A 137 23.36 1.16 -2.61
C GLY A 137 22.95 0.66 -4.00
N THR A 138 21.67 0.76 -4.37
CA THR A 138 21.21 0.60 -5.76
C THR A 138 21.05 1.96 -6.45
N ALA A 139 20.93 1.95 -7.78
CA ALA A 139 20.80 3.18 -8.54
C ALA A 139 19.50 3.91 -8.16
N LEU A 140 19.55 5.22 -7.98
CA LEU A 140 18.36 6.05 -7.83
C LEU A 140 17.44 5.88 -9.05
N PRO A 141 16.10 5.96 -8.87
CA PRO A 141 15.12 5.54 -9.88
C PRO A 141 14.88 6.61 -10.97
N VAL A 142 15.97 7.21 -11.48
CA VAL A 142 15.99 8.19 -12.58
C VAL A 142 16.39 7.56 -13.93
N GLY A 143 16.63 6.25 -13.93
CA GLY A 143 17.12 5.46 -15.06
C GLY A 143 18.50 5.85 -15.56
N GLY A 144 18.83 5.35 -16.75
CA GLY A 144 20.12 5.54 -17.42
C GLY A 144 20.81 4.22 -17.75
N PRO A 145 21.71 4.20 -18.75
CA PRO A 145 22.40 2.99 -19.15
C PRO A 145 23.31 2.48 -18.03
N SER A 146 23.40 1.16 -17.88
CA SER A 146 24.14 0.49 -16.81
C SER A 146 23.66 0.92 -15.42
N THR A 147 22.33 0.98 -15.23
CA THR A 147 21.72 1.22 -13.92
C THR A 147 20.75 0.10 -13.56
N HIS A 148 20.64 -0.17 -12.26
CA HIS A 148 19.66 -1.10 -11.71
C HIS A 148 19.16 -0.52 -10.38
N SER A 149 17.92 -0.03 -10.36
CA SER A 149 17.25 0.45 -9.15
C SER A 149 16.44 -0.67 -8.52
N VAL A 150 16.37 -0.71 -7.19
CA VAL A 150 15.58 -1.71 -6.48
C VAL A 150 14.62 -1.04 -5.52
N LEU A 151 13.33 -1.34 -5.68
CA LEU A 151 12.25 -0.84 -4.86
C LEU A 151 11.62 -1.99 -4.09
N THR A 152 11.45 -1.84 -2.78
CA THR A 152 10.90 -2.87 -1.90
C THR A 152 9.61 -2.39 -1.25
N GLY A 153 8.65 -3.30 -1.10
CA GLY A 153 7.39 -3.05 -0.40
C GLY A 153 6.93 -4.27 0.36
N HIS A 154 6.22 -4.07 1.46
CA HIS A 154 5.65 -5.18 2.21
C HIS A 154 4.57 -5.92 1.40
N ARG A 155 4.36 -7.19 1.78
CA ARG A 155 3.28 -8.04 1.29
C ARG A 155 2.38 -8.47 2.44
N GLY A 156 1.08 -8.21 2.34
CA GLY A 156 0.08 -8.71 3.28
C GLY A 156 0.07 -8.01 4.64
N LEU A 157 0.31 -6.70 4.69
CA LEU A 157 0.03 -5.95 5.93
C LEU A 157 -1.47 -5.94 6.19
N ALA A 158 -1.85 -5.99 7.47
CA ALA A 158 -3.26 -5.86 7.85
C ALA A 158 -3.81 -4.45 7.59
N SER A 159 -2.92 -3.45 7.51
CA SER A 159 -3.25 -2.05 7.40
C SER A 159 -3.12 -1.45 6.01
N ALA A 160 -2.46 -2.10 5.04
CA ALA A 160 -2.24 -1.54 3.71
C ALA A 160 -1.94 -2.64 2.67
N GLU A 161 -2.36 -2.43 1.42
CA GLU A 161 -2.11 -3.40 0.35
C GLU A 161 -0.66 -3.36 -0.16
N LEU A 162 -0.05 -2.20 -0.40
CA LEU A 162 1.34 -2.08 -0.87
C LEU A 162 1.63 -3.04 -2.06
N PHE A 163 2.65 -3.89 -1.97
CA PHE A 163 2.99 -4.90 -2.99
C PHE A 163 2.31 -6.25 -2.75
N THR A 164 1.17 -6.28 -2.04
CA THR A 164 0.40 -7.52 -1.76
C THR A 164 0.09 -8.32 -3.03
N HIS A 165 -0.15 -7.63 -4.14
CA HIS A 165 -0.54 -8.21 -5.43
C HIS A 165 0.57 -8.24 -6.48
N LEU A 166 1.83 -8.02 -6.08
CA LEU A 166 2.95 -8.04 -7.02
C LEU A 166 3.13 -9.41 -7.72
N ASP A 167 2.61 -10.49 -7.12
CA ASP A 167 2.56 -11.83 -7.74
C ASP A 167 1.62 -11.94 -8.96
N ARG A 168 0.80 -10.93 -9.21
CA ARG A 168 -0.13 -10.87 -10.35
C ARG A 168 0.39 -10.05 -11.53
N VAL A 169 1.59 -9.48 -11.40
CA VAL A 169 2.22 -8.72 -12.49
C VAL A 169 2.83 -9.70 -13.47
N ASP A 170 2.49 -9.54 -14.75
CA ASP A 170 2.90 -10.44 -15.83
C ASP A 170 4.01 -9.81 -16.69
N VAL A 171 4.78 -10.66 -17.38
CA VAL A 171 5.73 -10.21 -18.39
C VAL A 171 4.98 -9.45 -19.50
N GLY A 172 5.46 -8.24 -19.80
CA GLY A 172 4.84 -7.33 -20.75
C GLY A 172 4.04 -6.20 -20.11
N ASP A 173 3.64 -6.33 -18.83
CA ASP A 173 3.05 -5.24 -18.07
C ASP A 173 4.03 -4.08 -17.91
N THR A 174 3.51 -2.90 -17.63
CA THR A 174 4.33 -1.69 -17.44
C THR A 174 4.13 -1.11 -16.05
N PHE A 175 5.17 -0.47 -15.54
CA PHE A 175 5.10 0.39 -14.38
C PHE A 175 5.90 1.66 -14.63
N THR A 176 5.53 2.73 -13.94
CA THR A 176 6.14 4.05 -14.13
C THR A 176 6.68 4.58 -12.80
N ILE A 177 7.76 5.35 -12.90
CA ILE A 177 8.29 6.15 -11.81
C ILE A 177 8.13 7.61 -12.20
N GLU A 178 7.46 8.38 -11.33
CA GLU A 178 7.41 9.83 -11.40
C GLU A 178 8.43 10.39 -10.41
N VAL A 179 9.46 11.07 -10.92
CA VAL A 179 10.59 11.56 -10.12
C VAL A 179 11.05 12.93 -10.62
N TYR A 180 10.94 13.95 -9.78
CA TYR A 180 11.45 15.31 -10.05
C TYR A 180 11.05 15.87 -11.43
N GLY A 181 9.78 15.67 -11.80
CA GLY A 181 9.21 16.16 -13.06
C GLY A 181 9.52 15.32 -14.31
N GLU A 182 10.24 14.20 -14.16
CA GLU A 182 10.39 13.20 -15.21
C GLU A 182 9.52 11.96 -14.95
N VAL A 183 9.04 11.34 -16.03
CA VAL A 183 8.40 10.02 -16.01
C VAL A 183 9.29 9.00 -16.68
N VAL A 184 9.53 7.91 -15.96
CA VAL A 184 10.36 6.79 -16.38
C VAL A 184 9.50 5.53 -16.44
N THR A 185 9.27 5.00 -17.63
CA THR A 185 8.47 3.79 -17.84
C THR A 185 9.35 2.56 -18.01
N TYR A 186 9.00 1.49 -17.31
CA TYR A 186 9.60 0.17 -17.45
C TYR A 186 8.56 -0.84 -17.94
N ARG A 187 9.01 -1.80 -18.75
CA ARG A 187 8.22 -2.97 -19.14
C ARG A 187 8.78 -4.19 -18.44
N VAL A 188 7.93 -4.93 -17.74
CA VAL A 188 8.28 -6.18 -17.06
C VAL A 188 8.79 -7.18 -18.09
N ARG A 189 10.00 -7.67 -17.85
CA ARG A 189 10.63 -8.69 -18.72
C ARG A 189 10.74 -10.05 -18.04
N GLU A 190 10.81 -10.07 -16.72
CA GLU A 190 10.97 -11.29 -15.94
C GLU A 190 10.41 -11.15 -14.52
N THR A 191 9.95 -12.28 -13.99
CA THR A 191 9.52 -12.43 -12.61
C THR A 191 10.18 -13.67 -12.02
N LEU A 192 10.89 -13.50 -10.91
CA LEU A 192 11.63 -14.57 -10.24
C LEU A 192 11.14 -14.76 -8.81
N VAL A 193 11.18 -15.99 -8.32
CA VAL A 193 11.05 -16.31 -6.90
C VAL A 193 12.38 -16.84 -6.42
N VAL A 194 13.01 -16.13 -5.48
CA VAL A 194 14.37 -16.42 -5.01
C VAL A 194 14.45 -16.50 -3.48
N GLU A 195 15.53 -17.09 -2.97
CA GLU A 195 15.85 -17.01 -1.54
C GLU A 195 16.28 -15.57 -1.17
N PRO A 196 16.04 -15.11 0.07
CA PRO A 196 16.37 -13.74 0.50
C PRO A 196 17.83 -13.34 0.26
N GLU A 197 18.75 -14.30 0.32
CA GLU A 197 20.20 -14.10 0.16
C GLU A 197 20.64 -14.09 -1.31
N ASP A 198 19.78 -14.49 -2.25
CA ASP A 198 20.09 -14.48 -3.68
C ASP A 198 19.86 -13.09 -4.28
N THR A 199 20.94 -12.31 -4.31
CA THR A 199 20.95 -10.93 -4.84
C THR A 199 21.55 -10.85 -6.24
N GLN A 200 21.90 -11.97 -6.88
CA GLN A 200 22.61 -11.95 -8.17
C GLN A 200 21.79 -11.30 -9.28
N SER A 201 20.48 -11.48 -9.23
CA SER A 201 19.52 -10.87 -10.17
C SER A 201 19.38 -9.36 -9.99
N LEU A 202 19.81 -8.79 -8.86
CA LEU A 202 19.74 -7.36 -8.53
C LEU A 202 21.00 -6.59 -8.94
N LEU A 203 21.99 -7.27 -9.51
CA LEU A 203 23.22 -6.65 -9.97
C LEU A 203 22.98 -5.79 -11.22
N VAL A 204 23.81 -4.77 -11.38
CA VAL A 204 23.80 -3.93 -12.59
C VAL A 204 24.24 -4.74 -13.79
N GLN A 205 23.46 -4.66 -14.87
CA GLN A 205 23.81 -5.27 -16.15
C GLN A 205 24.36 -4.20 -17.10
N PRO A 206 25.61 -4.32 -17.60
CA PRO A 206 26.21 -3.32 -18.48
C PRO A 206 25.33 -3.02 -19.70
N GLY A 207 25.10 -1.73 -19.94
CA GLY A 207 24.29 -1.22 -21.05
C GLY A 207 22.77 -1.27 -20.84
N GLN A 208 22.28 -1.91 -19.77
CA GLN A 208 20.84 -2.00 -19.48
C GLN A 208 20.39 -0.93 -18.47
N ASP A 209 19.12 -0.53 -18.54
CA ASP A 209 18.44 0.34 -17.58
C ASP A 209 17.30 -0.49 -16.96
N LEU A 210 17.52 -0.96 -15.74
CA LEU A 210 16.65 -1.90 -15.05
C LEU A 210 16.08 -1.32 -13.76
N LEU A 211 14.88 -1.77 -13.41
CA LEU A 211 14.31 -1.55 -12.09
C LEU A 211 13.62 -2.82 -11.63
N THR A 212 13.94 -3.28 -10.41
CA THR A 212 13.32 -4.46 -9.81
C THR A 212 12.44 -4.07 -8.62
N LEU A 213 11.20 -4.56 -8.65
CA LEU A 213 10.25 -4.49 -7.54
C LEU A 213 10.38 -5.76 -6.71
N VAL A 214 10.52 -5.61 -5.39
CA VAL A 214 10.81 -6.70 -4.47
C VAL A 214 9.73 -6.78 -3.40
N THR A 215 9.22 -7.98 -3.16
CA THR A 215 8.36 -8.25 -2.00
C THR A 215 8.53 -9.68 -1.46
N CYS A 216 8.01 -9.95 -0.27
CA CYS A 216 8.10 -11.27 0.37
C CYS A 216 7.10 -12.28 -0.21
N THR A 217 7.43 -13.57 -0.21
CA THR A 217 6.52 -14.65 -0.64
C THR A 217 6.88 -15.97 0.05
N PRO A 218 6.00 -16.98 0.14
CA PRO A 218 4.53 -16.92 -0.02
C PRO A 218 3.87 -16.03 1.03
N LEU A 219 2.66 -15.54 0.74
CA LEU A 219 1.91 -14.66 1.63
C LEU A 219 1.71 -15.29 3.01
N GLY A 220 2.09 -14.57 4.08
CA GLY A 220 2.00 -15.04 5.47
C GLY A 220 3.11 -15.98 5.92
N ILE A 221 4.01 -16.40 5.02
CA ILE A 221 5.18 -17.25 5.30
C ILE A 221 6.48 -16.46 5.11
N ASN A 222 6.58 -15.69 4.03
CA ASN A 222 7.66 -14.74 3.75
C ASN A 222 9.09 -15.35 3.69
N THR A 223 9.19 -16.64 3.34
CA THR A 223 10.48 -17.36 3.25
C THR A 223 11.31 -17.01 2.02
N HIS A 224 10.71 -16.45 0.98
CA HIS A 224 11.34 -16.15 -0.31
C HIS A 224 11.01 -14.71 -0.72
N ARG A 225 11.54 -14.26 -1.87
CA ARG A 225 11.25 -12.97 -2.49
C ARG A 225 10.68 -13.15 -3.88
N ILE A 226 9.68 -12.35 -4.23
CA ILE A 226 9.29 -12.11 -5.62
C ILE A 226 10.10 -10.92 -6.10
N LEU A 227 10.76 -11.09 -7.24
CA LEU A 227 11.47 -10.04 -7.96
C LEU A 227 10.77 -9.83 -9.29
N VAL A 228 10.18 -8.65 -9.51
CA VAL A 228 9.61 -8.26 -10.80
C VAL A 228 10.55 -7.24 -11.42
N THR A 229 11.30 -7.65 -12.45
CA THR A 229 12.29 -6.80 -13.10
C THR A 229 11.72 -6.23 -14.39
N GLY A 230 11.73 -4.91 -14.48
CA GLY A 230 11.40 -4.16 -15.68
C GLY A 230 12.63 -3.63 -16.38
N GLU A 231 12.54 -3.51 -17.70
CA GLU A 231 13.53 -2.86 -18.55
C GLU A 231 12.95 -1.56 -19.11
N ARG A 232 13.77 -0.51 -19.16
CA ARG A 232 13.37 0.83 -19.58
C ARG A 232 12.75 0.84 -20.98
N VAL A 233 11.60 1.52 -21.09
CA VAL A 233 10.96 1.83 -22.37
C VAL A 233 11.46 3.19 -22.84
N ILE A 234 12.08 3.24 -24.04
CA ILE A 234 12.58 4.47 -24.66
C ILE A 234 11.96 4.63 -26.06
N PRO A 235 11.36 5.78 -26.39
CA PRO A 235 11.05 6.90 -25.48
C PRO A 235 9.98 6.51 -24.45
N THR A 236 9.90 7.27 -23.34
CA THR A 236 8.77 7.16 -22.40
C THR A 236 7.45 7.34 -23.19
N PRO A 237 6.46 6.45 -23.07
CA PRO A 237 5.17 6.60 -23.74
C PRO A 237 4.49 7.93 -23.39
N GLN A 238 3.92 8.59 -24.39
CA GLN A 238 3.29 9.90 -24.19
C GLN A 238 2.10 9.83 -23.21
N SER A 239 1.36 8.72 -23.20
CA SER A 239 0.27 8.47 -22.23
C SER A 239 0.75 8.56 -20.78
N ASP A 240 1.97 8.11 -20.50
CA ASP A 240 2.52 8.06 -19.16
C ASP A 240 3.02 9.44 -18.74
N VAL A 241 3.51 10.22 -19.70
CA VAL A 241 3.88 11.63 -19.51
C VAL A 241 2.64 12.49 -19.26
N ASP A 242 1.56 12.27 -20.02
CA ASP A 242 0.31 13.02 -19.89
C ASP A 242 -0.39 12.73 -18.55
N ALA A 243 -0.22 11.53 -18.01
CA ALA A 243 -0.76 11.10 -16.72
C ALA A 243 0.08 11.54 -15.50
N ALA A 244 1.24 12.18 -15.72
CA ALA A 244 2.14 12.59 -14.65
C ALA A 244 1.49 13.63 -13.72
N GLY A 245 1.64 13.44 -12.40
CA GLY A 245 1.10 14.38 -11.42
C GLY A 245 -0.43 14.34 -11.27
N GLU A 246 -1.12 13.39 -11.89
CA GLU A 246 -2.53 13.13 -11.59
C GLU A 246 -2.69 12.72 -10.11
N SER A 247 -3.67 13.28 -9.41
CA SER A 247 -3.95 12.87 -8.04
C SER A 247 -4.35 11.38 -7.97
N PRO A 248 -3.89 10.62 -6.96
CA PRO A 248 -4.25 9.21 -6.81
C PRO A 248 -5.75 9.01 -6.57
N ASP A 249 -6.35 8.01 -7.22
CA ASP A 249 -7.77 7.60 -7.03
C ASP A 249 -7.90 6.25 -6.28
N VAL A 250 -6.87 5.86 -5.52
CA VAL A 250 -6.75 4.49 -4.97
C VAL A 250 -7.69 4.18 -3.80
N ALA A 251 -8.11 5.17 -3.01
CA ALA A 251 -8.93 4.90 -1.83
C ALA A 251 -10.42 4.70 -2.19
N GLY A 252 -10.92 5.35 -3.25
CA GLY A 252 -12.34 5.33 -3.61
C GLY A 252 -13.28 5.70 -2.44
N PHE A 253 -14.55 5.32 -2.57
CA PHE A 253 -15.57 5.59 -1.54
C PHE A 253 -15.47 4.61 -0.34
N PRO A 254 -15.57 5.08 0.93
CA PRO A 254 -15.41 4.24 2.13
C PRO A 254 -16.61 3.33 2.40
N TRP A 255 -16.79 2.28 1.59
CA TRP A 255 -17.89 1.33 1.71
C TRP A 255 -17.96 0.62 3.07
N TRP A 256 -16.82 0.45 3.74
CA TRP A 256 -16.75 -0.10 5.09
C TRP A 256 -17.57 0.72 6.09
N ALA A 257 -17.65 2.05 5.93
CA ALA A 257 -18.40 2.92 6.82
C ALA A 257 -19.91 2.73 6.66
N ILE A 258 -20.38 2.50 5.43
CA ILE A 258 -21.78 2.14 5.15
C ILE A 258 -22.12 0.77 5.76
N ALA A 259 -21.23 -0.22 5.58
CA ALA A 259 -21.41 -1.54 6.19
C ALA A 259 -21.45 -1.48 7.71
N ALA A 260 -20.56 -0.70 8.34
CA ALA A 260 -20.53 -0.46 9.78
C ALA A 260 -21.83 0.22 10.26
N GLY A 261 -22.27 1.28 9.57
CA GLY A 261 -23.52 1.98 9.89
C GLY A 261 -24.75 1.06 9.76
N GLY A 262 -24.80 0.24 8.71
CA GLY A 262 -25.85 -0.76 8.51
C GLY A 262 -25.89 -1.80 9.63
N ALA A 263 -24.73 -2.28 10.10
CA ALA A 263 -24.64 -3.22 11.21
C ALA A 263 -25.16 -2.61 12.52
N VAL A 264 -24.85 -1.34 12.81
CA VAL A 264 -25.37 -0.63 13.98
C VAL A 264 -26.89 -0.49 13.93
N VAL A 265 -27.44 -0.09 12.78
CA VAL A 265 -28.90 0.01 12.59
C VAL A 265 -29.58 -1.35 12.76
N ALA A 266 -29.02 -2.40 12.14
CA ALA A 266 -29.55 -3.76 12.26
C ALA A 266 -29.55 -4.27 13.71
N ALA A 267 -28.45 -4.05 14.45
CA ALA A 267 -28.36 -4.38 15.86
C ALA A 267 -29.40 -3.62 16.71
N GLY A 268 -29.60 -2.32 16.43
CA GLY A 268 -30.63 -1.52 17.09
C GLY A 268 -32.05 -2.02 16.82
N VAL A 269 -32.37 -2.34 15.57
CA VAL A 269 -33.66 -2.92 15.17
C VAL A 269 -33.89 -4.28 15.82
N TYR A 270 -32.86 -5.13 15.89
CA TYR A 270 -32.93 -6.43 16.56
C TYR A 270 -33.26 -6.29 18.05
N VAL A 271 -32.52 -5.44 18.77
CA VAL A 271 -32.76 -5.21 20.21
C VAL A 271 -34.16 -4.66 20.44
N TRP A 272 -34.60 -3.71 19.61
CA TRP A 272 -35.95 -3.16 19.69
C TRP A 272 -37.03 -4.21 19.42
N TRP A 273 -36.86 -5.03 18.39
CA TRP A 273 -37.82 -6.07 18.01
C TRP A 273 -37.91 -7.16 19.07
N ALA A 274 -36.78 -7.65 19.58
CA ALA A 274 -36.70 -8.67 20.63
C ALA A 274 -37.17 -8.17 22.01
N GLY A 275 -37.13 -6.84 22.24
CA GLY A 275 -37.62 -6.20 23.45
C GLY A 275 -39.13 -5.96 23.48
N ARG A 276 -39.86 -6.23 22.38
CA ARG A 276 -41.31 -6.05 22.34
C ARG A 276 -42.01 -7.10 23.22
N PRO A 277 -42.97 -6.71 24.08
CA PRO A 277 -43.75 -7.68 24.84
C PRO A 277 -44.50 -8.61 23.88
N ALA A 278 -44.54 -9.90 24.20
CA ALA A 278 -45.30 -10.89 23.44
C ALA A 278 -46.76 -10.42 23.36
N ARG A 279 -47.25 -10.14 22.14
CA ARG A 279 -48.66 -9.84 21.93
C ARG A 279 -49.46 -11.12 22.17
N GLY A 280 -50.15 -11.18 23.31
CA GLY A 280 -51.08 -12.26 23.64
C GLY A 280 -50.61 -13.20 24.75
N ALA A 281 -50.20 -12.68 25.91
CA ALA A 281 -50.33 -13.47 27.13
C ALA A 281 -51.81 -13.44 27.52
N TRP A 282 -52.55 -14.51 27.18
CA TRP A 282 -53.88 -14.74 27.74
C TRP A 282 -53.74 -14.81 29.26
N VAL A 283 -54.32 -13.84 29.97
CA VAL A 283 -54.48 -13.93 31.42
C VAL A 283 -55.55 -15.00 31.67
N PRO A 284 -55.26 -16.14 32.30
CA PRO A 284 -56.32 -17.01 32.75
C PRO A 284 -57.09 -16.28 33.85
N VAL A 285 -58.30 -15.82 33.54
CA VAL A 285 -59.24 -15.36 34.56
C VAL A 285 -59.66 -16.60 35.33
N VAL A 286 -59.14 -16.77 36.55
CA VAL A 286 -59.70 -17.73 37.51
C VAL A 286 -61.01 -17.14 38.01
N VAL A 287 -62.12 -17.54 37.38
CA VAL A 287 -63.46 -17.30 37.92
C VAL A 287 -63.65 -18.25 39.11
N ALA A 288 -63.65 -17.69 40.32
CA ALA A 288 -64.07 -18.41 41.50
C ALA A 288 -65.60 -18.59 41.46
N GLY A 289 -66.03 -19.71 40.89
CA GLY A 289 -67.40 -20.22 40.99
C GLY A 289 -68.27 -20.00 39.75
N GLY A 290 -68.66 -21.12 39.12
CA GLY A 290 -69.92 -21.27 38.39
C GLY A 290 -69.98 -20.74 36.94
N GLU A 291 -70.15 -21.68 36.01
CA GLU A 291 -70.64 -21.53 34.63
C GLU A 291 -69.77 -20.87 33.55
N ARG A 292 -69.57 -21.65 32.47
CA ARG A 292 -68.89 -21.24 31.24
C ARG A 292 -69.94 -20.68 30.27
N ASP A 293 -69.99 -19.37 30.09
CA ASP A 293 -70.58 -18.77 28.90
C ASP A 293 -69.49 -18.16 28.01
N ARG A 294 -69.48 -18.62 26.74
CA ARG A 294 -68.63 -18.07 25.68
C ARG A 294 -69.35 -16.88 25.06
N VAL A 295 -68.79 -15.68 25.14
CA VAL A 295 -69.22 -14.51 24.34
C VAL A 295 -68.10 -14.13 23.38
N PRO A 296 -68.39 -13.87 22.08
CA PRO A 296 -67.36 -13.49 21.12
C PRO A 296 -66.95 -12.02 21.29
N ALA A 297 -65.67 -11.74 21.02
CA ALA A 297 -65.11 -10.39 21.06
C ALA A 297 -65.73 -9.53 19.94
N GLY A 298 -66.40 -8.44 20.33
CA GLY A 298 -66.82 -7.37 19.44
C GLY A 298 -65.65 -6.48 18.99
N ARG A 299 -65.80 -5.91 17.80
CA ARG A 299 -64.87 -5.05 17.03
C ARG A 299 -64.31 -3.86 17.80
#